data_AF-A0AAW4YDX8-F1
#
_entry.id   AF-A0AAW4YDX8-F1
#
_cell.length_a   1.000
_cell.length_b   1.000
_cell.length_c   1.000
_cell.angle_alpha   90.00
_cell.angle_beta   90.00
_cell.angle_gamma   90.00
#
_symmetry.space_group_name_H-M   'P 1'
#
loop_
_entity.id
_entity.type
_entity.pdbx_description
1 polymer ?
#
loop_
_entity_poly.entity_id
_entity_poly.type
_entity_poly.pdbx_seq_one_letter_code
_entity_poly.pdbx_strand_id
1 'polypeptide(L)'
;TIDTSGSGLNRRGYRLAQGEAPIKETLAASLIRLANWKGDTPLIDPFCGSGTIAIEACLIAQNIAPGFNREFVSEQWNIMPANIYDDYRDEADKMAYYDKEIEVYASDIDPEMVEIAKRNAEEVVLSDINKCSVKDVNTLTIDTEEPVALIDNP
;
A
#
# COMPACT_ATOMS: atom_id res chain seq x y z
N THR A 1 -21.47 16.67 13.99
CA THR A 1 -21.10 15.54 13.13
C THR A 1 -20.60 14.42 14.00
N ILE A 2 -20.99 13.19 13.73
CA ILE A 2 -20.52 11.99 14.45
C ILE A 2 -19.36 11.42 13.62
N ASP A 3 -18.22 11.15 14.25
CA ASP A 3 -17.07 10.50 13.63
C ASP A 3 -16.98 9.04 14.07
N THR A 4 -17.04 8.11 13.12
CA THR A 4 -16.94 6.66 13.36
C THR A 4 -15.53 6.14 13.20
N SER A 5 -14.62 6.90 12.58
CA SER A 5 -13.27 6.43 12.22
C SER A 5 -12.23 6.76 13.27
N GLY A 6 -12.34 7.92 13.91
CA GLY A 6 -11.34 8.43 14.85
C GLY A 6 -10.13 8.96 14.10
N SER A 7 -9.05 8.19 14.00
CA SER A 7 -7.90 8.62 13.21
C SER A 7 -8.24 8.64 11.71
N GLY A 8 -7.71 9.63 10.98
CA GLY A 8 -7.99 9.78 9.54
C GLY A 8 -7.74 8.47 8.78
N LEU A 9 -8.65 8.11 7.87
CA LEU A 9 -8.61 6.81 7.19
C LEU A 9 -7.31 6.58 6.44
N ASN A 10 -6.67 7.64 5.92
CA ASN A 10 -5.38 7.53 5.26
C ASN A 10 -4.32 6.82 6.12
N ARG A 11 -4.38 6.91 7.45
CA ARG A 11 -3.46 6.16 8.33
C ARG A 11 -3.85 4.68 8.37
N ARG A 12 -3.30 3.86 7.48
CA ARG A 12 -3.66 2.42 7.37
C ARG A 12 -3.12 1.56 8.50
N GLY A 13 -2.08 2.02 9.18
CA GLY A 13 -1.42 1.31 10.28
C GLY A 13 0.01 0.86 9.94
N TYR A 14 0.35 0.72 8.66
CA TYR A 14 1.67 0.21 8.22
C TYR A 14 2.82 1.23 8.27
N ARG A 15 2.50 2.52 8.31
CA ARG A 15 3.49 3.60 8.16
C ARG A 15 4.17 3.89 9.49
N LEU A 16 5.23 3.15 9.79
CA LEU A 16 6.05 3.32 11.01
C LEU A 16 7.06 4.47 10.88
N ALA A 17 7.60 4.68 9.68
CA ALA A 17 8.55 5.75 9.40
C ALA A 17 8.09 6.59 8.19
N GLN A 18 8.34 7.90 8.27
CA GLN A 18 7.98 8.87 7.24
C GLN A 18 9.23 9.61 6.79
N GLY A 19 9.44 9.71 5.48
CA GLY A 19 10.38 10.66 4.91
C GLY A 19 9.80 12.07 4.85
N GLU A 20 10.45 12.95 4.09
CA GLU A 20 9.94 14.30 3.84
C GLU A 20 8.67 14.23 2.96
N ALA A 21 7.56 14.74 3.50
CA ALA A 21 6.30 14.96 2.78
C ALA A 21 5.76 13.78 1.93
N PRO A 22 5.56 12.58 2.50
CA PRO A 22 5.04 11.44 1.74
C PRO A 22 3.62 11.69 1.25
N ILE A 23 3.30 11.20 0.04
CA ILE A 23 1.95 11.21 -0.51
C ILE A 23 0.97 10.54 0.46
N LYS A 24 -0.26 11.05 0.55
CA LYS A 24 -1.29 10.43 1.38
C LYS A 24 -1.68 9.08 0.79
N GLU A 25 -1.88 8.09 1.66
CA GLU A 25 -2.28 6.72 1.31
C GLU A 25 -3.57 6.71 0.48
N THR A 26 -4.57 7.53 0.84
CA THR A 26 -5.81 7.65 0.05
C THR A 26 -5.59 8.22 -1.34
N LEU A 27 -4.60 9.10 -1.51
CA LEU A 27 -4.28 9.68 -2.81
C LEU A 27 -3.51 8.66 -3.67
N ALA A 28 -2.54 7.96 -3.09
CA ALA A 28 -1.85 6.85 -3.75
C ALA A 28 -2.85 5.78 -4.23
N ALA A 29 -3.75 5.32 -3.35
CA ALA A 29 -4.82 4.39 -3.72
C ALA A 29 -5.68 4.91 -4.88
N SER A 30 -5.96 6.22 -4.90
CA SER A 30 -6.74 6.83 -5.97
C SER A 30 -5.99 6.83 -7.29
N LEU A 31 -4.67 7.08 -7.29
CA LEU A 31 -3.82 7.03 -8.49
C LEU A 31 -3.83 5.62 -9.11
N ILE A 32 -3.65 4.57 -8.29
CA ILE A 32 -3.69 3.18 -8.76
C ILE A 32 -5.05 2.86 -9.40
N ARG A 33 -6.14 3.26 -8.75
CA ARG A 33 -7.50 3.02 -9.28
C ARG A 33 -7.78 3.80 -10.56
N LEU A 34 -7.28 5.03 -10.67
CA LEU A 34 -7.40 5.85 -11.88
C LEU A 34 -6.60 5.29 -13.05
N ALA A 35 -5.42 4.73 -12.77
CA ALA A 35 -4.63 4.01 -13.76
C ALA A 35 -5.26 2.67 -14.19
N ASN A 36 -6.33 2.24 -13.50
CA ASN A 36 -7.02 0.95 -13.74
C ASN A 36 -6.06 -0.25 -13.68
N TRP A 37 -5.00 -0.15 -12.87
CA TRP A 37 -4.06 -1.24 -12.67
C TRP A 37 -4.60 -2.22 -11.62
N LYS A 38 -4.54 -3.52 -11.93
CA LYS A 38 -5.12 -4.58 -11.08
C LYS A 38 -4.12 -5.66 -10.68
N GLY A 39 -2.82 -5.41 -10.86
CA GLY A 39 -1.78 -6.44 -10.70
C GLY A 39 -1.76 -7.43 -11.86
N ASP A 40 -2.20 -7.01 -13.05
CA ASP A 40 -2.19 -7.75 -14.31
C ASP A 40 -0.91 -7.54 -15.12
N THR A 41 -0.14 -6.51 -14.78
CA THR A 41 1.18 -6.20 -15.35
C THR A 41 2.13 -5.77 -14.24
N PRO A 42 3.46 -5.81 -14.47
CA PRO A 42 4.41 -5.19 -13.57
C PRO A 42 4.12 -3.70 -13.37
N LEU A 43 4.17 -3.23 -12.11
CA LEU A 43 4.12 -1.82 -11.76
C LEU A 43 5.50 -1.31 -11.37
N ILE A 44 5.80 -0.08 -11.79
CA ILE A 44 7.09 0.56 -11.58
C ILE A 44 6.85 1.94 -10.97
N ASP A 45 7.52 2.19 -9.85
CA ASP A 45 7.54 3.46 -9.12
C ASP A 45 9.01 3.86 -8.91
N PRO A 46 9.62 4.67 -9.81
CA PRO A 46 11.03 5.01 -9.75
C PRO A 46 11.37 6.18 -8.83
N PHE A 47 10.37 6.74 -8.14
CA PHE A 47 10.51 7.80 -7.13
C PHE A 47 9.75 7.40 -5.87
N CYS A 48 9.97 6.17 -5.41
CA CYS A 48 9.03 5.54 -4.48
C CYS A 48 8.99 6.20 -3.11
N GLY A 49 10.01 6.98 -2.73
CA GLY A 49 10.14 7.58 -1.42
C GLY A 49 9.93 6.53 -0.34
N SER A 50 8.89 6.72 0.49
CA SER A 50 8.55 5.82 1.60
C SER A 50 7.73 4.58 1.19
N GLY A 51 7.61 4.31 -0.11
CA GLY A 51 6.96 3.13 -0.69
C GLY A 51 5.43 3.22 -0.73
N THR A 52 4.83 4.40 -0.60
CA THR A 52 3.37 4.51 -0.40
C THR A 52 2.56 4.05 -1.61
N ILE A 53 2.97 4.41 -2.84
CA ILE A 53 2.29 3.98 -4.05
C ILE A 53 2.45 2.47 -4.24
N ALA A 54 3.68 1.95 -4.06
CA ALA A 54 3.97 0.52 -4.13
C ALA A 54 3.13 -0.32 -3.14
N ILE A 55 3.03 0.12 -1.88
CA ILE A 55 2.25 -0.60 -0.85
C ILE A 55 0.76 -0.57 -1.18
N GLU A 56 0.19 0.59 -1.52
CA GLU A 56 -1.23 0.70 -1.87
C GLU A 56 -1.56 -0.08 -3.16
N ALA A 57 -0.62 -0.16 -4.11
CA ALA A 57 -0.75 -1.02 -5.29
C ALA A 57 -0.92 -2.49 -4.90
N CYS A 58 -0.01 -3.02 -4.07
CA CYS A 58 -0.10 -4.41 -3.59
C CYS A 58 -1.42 -4.67 -2.85
N LEU A 59 -1.81 -3.78 -1.92
CA LEU A 59 -3.08 -3.88 -1.18
C LEU A 59 -4.29 -3.96 -2.11
N ILE A 60 -4.35 -3.09 -3.13
CA ILE A 60 -5.45 -3.08 -4.11
C ILE A 60 -5.45 -4.35 -4.95
N ALA A 61 -4.29 -4.76 -5.46
CA ALA A 61 -4.18 -5.91 -6.34
C ALA A 61 -4.48 -7.24 -5.63
N GLN A 62 -4.12 -7.37 -4.35
CA GLN A 62 -4.46 -8.52 -3.50
C GLN A 62 -5.83 -8.39 -2.82
N ASN A 63 -6.57 -7.31 -3.06
CA ASN A 63 -7.86 -7.07 -2.41
C ASN A 63 -7.79 -7.13 -0.87
N ILE A 64 -6.68 -6.67 -0.29
CA ILE A 64 -6.51 -6.56 1.15
C ILE A 64 -7.20 -5.27 1.61
N ALA A 65 -8.08 -5.40 2.60
CA ALA A 65 -8.85 -4.27 3.08
C ALA A 65 -7.94 -3.19 3.71
N PRO A 66 -8.08 -1.90 3.37
CA PRO A 66 -7.20 -0.85 3.90
C PRO A 66 -7.33 -0.63 5.41
N GLY A 67 -8.38 -1.17 6.03
CA GLY A 67 -8.62 -1.12 7.47
C GLY A 67 -8.12 -2.34 8.25
N PHE A 68 -7.45 -3.30 7.60
CA PHE A 68 -7.15 -4.61 8.21
C PHE A 68 -6.26 -4.51 9.45
N ASN A 69 -5.28 -3.60 9.45
CA ASN A 69 -4.31 -3.43 10.53
C ASN A 69 -4.54 -2.15 11.35
N ARG A 70 -5.81 -1.78 11.59
CA ARG A 70 -6.16 -0.63 12.43
C ARG A 70 -7.50 -0.80 13.15
N GLU A 71 -7.69 0.09 14.12
CA GLU A 71 -8.94 0.23 14.86
C GLU A 71 -9.75 1.46 14.42
N PHE A 72 -11.05 1.42 14.70
CA PHE A 72 -12.01 2.49 14.50
C PHE A 72 -12.64 2.88 15.85
N VAL A 73 -12.83 4.18 16.10
CA VAL A 73 -13.39 4.66 17.39
C VAL A 73 -14.80 4.12 17.67
N SER A 74 -15.55 3.78 16.63
CA SER A 74 -16.89 3.21 16.73
C SER A 74 -16.93 1.79 17.29
N GLU A 75 -15.80 1.06 17.28
CA GLU A 75 -15.69 -0.29 17.88
C GLU A 75 -15.99 -0.28 19.39
N GLN A 76 -15.73 0.85 20.05
CA GLN A 76 -15.90 1.00 21.50
C GLN A 76 -17.32 1.48 21.89
N TRP A 77 -18.22 1.65 20.93
CA TRP A 77 -19.54 2.22 21.21
C TRP A 77 -20.54 1.16 21.66
N ASN A 78 -21.25 1.45 22.75
CA ASN A 78 -22.28 0.55 23.32
C ASN A 78 -23.46 0.26 22.39
N ILE A 79 -23.65 1.05 21.33
CA ILE A 79 -24.72 0.86 20.34
C ILE A 79 -24.34 -0.14 19.24
N MET A 80 -23.05 -0.48 19.12
CA MET A 80 -22.60 -1.43 18.11
C MET A 80 -22.89 -2.86 18.59
N PRO A 81 -23.41 -3.73 17.71
CA PRO A 81 -23.54 -5.14 18.04
C PRO A 81 -22.19 -5.73 18.43
N ALA A 82 -22.19 -6.62 19.43
CA ALA A 82 -20.99 -7.35 19.80
C ALA A 82 -20.44 -8.13 18.59
N ASN A 83 -19.12 -8.16 18.45
CA ASN A 83 -18.38 -8.91 17.41
C ASN A 83 -18.59 -8.45 15.95
N ILE A 84 -19.38 -7.41 15.67
CA ILE A 84 -19.65 -6.99 14.28
C ILE A 84 -18.39 -6.64 13.49
N TYR A 85 -17.39 -6.05 14.15
CA TYR A 85 -16.11 -5.72 13.50
C TYR A 85 -15.27 -6.96 13.24
N ASP A 86 -15.31 -7.94 14.14
CA ASP A 86 -14.60 -9.21 13.97
C ASP A 86 -15.21 -9.98 12.80
N ASP A 87 -16.54 -10.02 12.70
CA ASP A 87 -17.25 -10.62 11.56
C ASP A 87 -16.85 -9.96 10.22
N TYR A 88 -16.76 -8.62 10.18
CA TYR A 88 -16.34 -7.91 8.97
C TYR A 88 -14.84 -8.03 8.67
N ARG A 89 -13.98 -8.13 9.68
CA ARG A 89 -12.54 -8.42 9.49
C ARG A 89 -12.37 -9.82 8.91
N ASP A 90 -13.08 -10.81 9.45
CA ASP A 90 -13.11 -12.18 8.94
C ASP A 90 -13.63 -12.26 7.50
N GLU A 91 -14.66 -11.48 7.15
CA GLU A 91 -15.17 -11.39 5.77
C GLU A 91 -14.12 -10.78 4.84
N ALA A 92 -13.48 -9.68 5.26
CA ALA A 92 -12.44 -9.01 4.48
C ALA A 92 -11.22 -9.93 4.23
N ASP A 93 -10.74 -10.63 5.26
CA ASP A 93 -9.61 -11.57 5.13
C ASP A 93 -9.95 -12.72 4.18
N LYS A 94 -11.18 -13.24 4.19
CA LYS A 94 -11.62 -14.28 3.23
C LYS A 94 -11.68 -13.79 1.79
N MET A 95 -11.83 -12.48 1.57
CA MET A 95 -11.87 -11.88 0.24
C MET A 95 -10.47 -11.50 -0.29
N ALA A 96 -9.43 -11.53 0.56
CA ALA A 96 -8.08 -11.20 0.16
C ALA A 96 -7.44 -12.35 -0.64
N TYR A 97 -6.64 -11.97 -1.65
CA TYR A 97 -5.88 -12.85 -2.51
C TYR A 97 -4.41 -12.88 -2.07
N TYR A 98 -4.13 -13.42 -0.88
CA TYR A 98 -2.76 -13.44 -0.32
C TYR A 98 -1.76 -14.18 -1.22
N ASP A 99 -2.20 -15.23 -1.91
CA ASP A 99 -1.36 -16.03 -2.81
C ASP A 99 -1.22 -15.42 -4.21
N LYS A 100 -1.81 -14.25 -4.48
CA LYS A 100 -1.69 -13.60 -5.78
C LYS A 100 -0.30 -12.99 -5.93
N GLU A 101 0.47 -13.56 -6.85
CA GLU A 101 1.74 -13.02 -7.29
C GLU A 101 1.54 -11.66 -7.99
N ILE A 102 2.29 -10.66 -7.56
CA ILE A 102 2.25 -9.30 -8.10
C ILE A 102 3.69 -8.81 -8.20
N GLU A 103 4.00 -8.14 -9.30
CA GLU A 103 5.30 -7.55 -9.50
C GLU A 103 5.25 -6.03 -9.35
N VAL A 104 5.76 -5.53 -8.22
CA VAL A 104 5.94 -4.10 -7.98
C VAL A 104 7.42 -3.79 -7.80
N TYR A 105 7.95 -2.94 -8.68
CA TYR A 105 9.33 -2.44 -8.65
C TYR A 105 9.30 -1.01 -8.10
N ALA A 106 9.97 -0.82 -6.97
CA ALA A 106 10.04 0.47 -6.29
C ALA A 106 11.51 0.89 -6.17
N SER A 107 11.85 2.06 -6.65
CA SER A 107 13.21 2.58 -6.47
C SER A 107 13.21 4.04 -6.08
N ASP A 108 14.26 4.44 -5.38
CA ASP A 108 14.55 5.82 -5.08
C ASP A 108 16.07 6.04 -5.14
N ILE A 109 16.49 7.28 -5.37
CA ILE A 109 17.90 7.65 -5.32
C ILE A 109 18.39 7.73 -3.87
N ASP A 110 17.50 8.01 -2.92
CA ASP A 110 17.82 8.12 -1.50
C ASP A 110 17.80 6.75 -0.80
N PRO A 111 18.95 6.25 -0.31
CA PRO A 111 19.02 5.00 0.43
C PRO A 111 18.16 4.98 1.71
N GLU A 112 18.02 6.11 2.39
CA GLU A 112 17.22 6.19 3.62
C GLU A 112 15.73 5.97 3.32
N MET A 113 15.24 6.56 2.22
CA MET A 113 13.88 6.39 1.75
C MET A 113 13.59 4.95 1.36
N VAL A 114 14.51 4.29 0.66
CA VAL A 114 14.38 2.87 0.30
C VAL A 114 14.32 1.98 1.55
N GLU A 115 15.12 2.25 2.57
CA GLU A 115 15.06 1.51 3.84
C GLU A 115 13.73 1.76 4.58
N ILE A 116 13.21 2.99 4.57
CA ILE A 116 11.88 3.30 5.10
C ILE A 116 10.78 2.55 4.32
N ALA A 117 10.88 2.50 2.98
CA ALA A 117 9.93 1.80 2.14
C ALA A 117 9.89 0.29 2.44
N LYS A 118 11.06 -0.34 2.61
CA LYS A 118 11.15 -1.75 3.02
C LYS A 118 10.49 -1.99 4.38
N ARG A 119 10.80 -1.16 5.39
CA ARG A 119 10.21 -1.29 6.73
C ARG A 119 8.69 -1.10 6.73
N ASN A 120 8.18 -0.14 5.95
CA ASN A 120 6.74 0.07 5.80
C ASN A 120 6.06 -1.11 5.07
N ALA A 121 6.75 -1.76 4.13
CA ALA A 121 6.26 -2.92 3.41
C ALA A 121 6.17 -4.19 4.29
N GLU A 122 7.16 -4.41 5.15
CA GLU A 122 7.21 -5.55 6.09
C GLU A 122 5.96 -5.62 6.99
N GLU A 123 5.44 -4.47 7.42
CA GLU A 123 4.24 -4.37 8.28
C GLU A 123 2.94 -4.80 7.60
N VAL A 124 2.92 -4.90 6.26
CA VAL A 124 1.73 -5.26 5.49
C VAL A 124 1.70 -6.76 5.17
N VAL A 125 2.67 -7.54 5.68
CA VAL A 125 2.84 -8.96 5.31
C VAL A 125 3.00 -9.11 3.79
N LEU A 126 3.52 -8.05 3.15
CA LEU A 126 3.95 -8.05 1.76
C LEU A 126 5.45 -8.40 1.77
N SER A 127 5.79 -9.59 2.24
CA SER A 127 7.15 -10.12 2.21
C SER A 127 7.74 -10.12 0.79
N ASP A 128 6.88 -10.01 -0.23
CA ASP A 128 7.23 -10.04 -1.64
C ASP A 128 7.23 -8.67 -2.35
N ILE A 129 7.33 -7.54 -1.64
CA ILE A 129 7.91 -6.32 -2.26
C ILE A 129 9.41 -6.61 -2.49
N ASN A 130 9.68 -7.53 -3.41
CA ASN A 130 10.98 -8.12 -3.69
C ASN A 130 11.92 -7.15 -4.40
N LYS A 131 11.46 -5.92 -4.69
CA LYS A 131 12.11 -5.03 -5.67
C LYS A 131 12.14 -3.57 -5.22
N CYS A 132 12.23 -3.33 -3.91
CA CYS A 132 12.69 -2.05 -3.35
C CYS A 132 14.22 -1.93 -3.50
N SER A 133 14.71 -0.95 -4.27
CA SER A 133 16.15 -0.79 -4.53
C SER A 133 16.58 0.66 -4.62
N VAL A 134 17.83 0.94 -4.26
CA VAL A 134 18.44 2.25 -4.49
C VAL A 134 18.86 2.33 -5.96
N LYS A 135 18.20 3.19 -6.74
CA LYS A 135 18.47 3.35 -8.17
C LYS A 135 18.10 4.75 -8.64
N ASP A 136 19.00 5.37 -9.40
CA ASP A 136 18.70 6.61 -10.12
C ASP A 136 17.85 6.29 -11.35
N VAL A 137 16.72 6.99 -11.50
CA VAL A 137 15.81 6.90 -12.64
C VAL A 137 16.52 7.07 -14.00
N ASN A 138 17.58 7.89 -14.06
CA ASN A 138 18.37 8.10 -15.29
C ASN A 138 19.11 6.84 -15.74
N THR A 139 19.28 5.88 -14.83
CA THR A 139 19.92 4.58 -15.06
C THR A 139 18.93 3.42 -14.96
N LEU A 140 17.63 3.72 -14.86
CA LEU A 140 16.59 2.71 -14.75
C LEU A 140 16.47 1.94 -16.07
N THR A 141 16.81 0.67 -15.99
CA THR A 141 16.55 -0.33 -17.00
C THR A 141 15.48 -1.31 -16.50
N ILE A 142 14.54 -1.64 -17.37
CA ILE A 142 13.47 -2.62 -17.16
C ILE A 142 13.59 -3.60 -18.31
N ASP A 143 14.04 -4.82 -18.01
CA ASP A 143 14.30 -5.84 -19.01
C ASP A 143 13.08 -6.78 -19.09
N THR A 144 12.04 -6.32 -19.78
CA THR A 144 10.82 -7.10 -20.04
C THR A 144 10.25 -6.77 -21.41
N GLU A 145 9.71 -7.78 -22.09
CA GLU A 145 8.94 -7.62 -23.33
C GLU A 145 7.44 -7.40 -23.05
N GLU A 146 7.02 -7.54 -21.78
CA GLU A 146 5.63 -7.39 -21.37
C GLU A 146 5.25 -5.91 -21.15
N PRO A 147 3.97 -5.54 -21.31
CA PRO A 147 3.49 -4.21 -20.94
C PRO A 147 3.73 -3.93 -19.46
N VAL A 148 4.16 -2.71 -19.12
CA VAL A 148 4.38 -2.26 -17.75
C VAL A 148 3.53 -1.04 -17.41
N ALA A 149 3.12 -0.93 -16.15
CA ALA A 149 2.51 0.28 -15.61
C ALA A 149 3.57 1.12 -14.89
N LEU A 150 3.70 2.39 -15.29
CA LEU A 150 4.52 3.37 -14.58
C LEU A 150 3.58 4.28 -13.79
N ILE A 151 3.65 4.24 -12.47
CA ILE A 151 2.84 5.09 -11.59
C ILE A 151 3.75 5.59 -10.47
N ASP A 152 3.95 6.90 -10.43
CA ASP A 152 4.86 7.54 -9.48
C ASP A 152 4.38 8.92 -9.03
N ASN A 153 5.14 9.50 -8.11
CA ASN A 153 5.01 10.89 -7.68
C ASN A 153 6.43 11.45 -7.49
N PRO A 154 7.00 12.13 -8.51
CA PRO A 154 8.38 12.59 -8.51
C PRO A 154 8.63 13.79 -7.59
#